data_AF-A0A2M7QKB4-F1
#
_entry.id   AF-A0A2M7QKB4-F1
#
_cell.length_a   1.000
_cell.length_b   1.000
_cell.length_c   1.000
_cell.angle_alpha   90.00
_cell.angle_beta   90.00
_cell.angle_gamma   90.00
#
_symmetry.space_group_name_H-M   'P 1'
#
loop_
_entity.id
_entity.type
_entity.pdbx_description
1 polymer ?
#
loop_
_entity_poly.entity_id
_entity_poly.type
_entity_poly.pdbx_seq_one_letter_code
_entity_poly.pdbx_strand_id
1 'polypeptide(L)'
;MYPDPDRPRRFGALDAALIAVAVVAGAYVWFRVADVLAYRWDWGFLPGTLIRSDPDGGWRPNLLLEGLLTTIRLSLWAMVLGGALGLLLGVMASSARLLPKMTATAYVGLIRNMPPLVFVFVFYFFLSAQIIPALGVDAALRALSPAGAALVGALLGPPALAENLLSGVLCLALLEAA
;
A
#
# COMPACT_ATOMS: atom_id res chain seq x y z
N MET A 1 6.70 40.44 17.62
CA MET A 1 7.93 40.47 16.79
C MET A 1 8.00 39.16 16.01
N TYR A 2 7.71 39.21 14.72
CA TYR A 2 7.89 38.07 13.82
C TYR A 2 9.39 37.96 13.47
N PRO A 3 10.02 36.77 13.48
CA PRO A 3 11.42 36.64 13.08
C PRO A 3 11.54 36.99 11.59
N ASP A 4 12.41 37.94 11.27
CA ASP A 4 12.68 38.41 9.91
C ASP A 4 13.10 37.23 9.00
N PRO A 5 12.32 36.90 7.94
CA PRO A 5 12.57 35.73 7.10
C PRO A 5 13.84 35.82 6.26
N ASP A 6 14.39 37.03 6.06
CA ASP A 6 15.55 37.28 5.18
C ASP A 6 16.90 37.27 5.94
N ARG A 7 16.90 36.92 7.23
CA ARG A 7 18.13 36.89 8.03
C ARG A 7 19.02 35.71 7.62
N PRO A 8 20.28 35.93 7.21
CA PRO A 8 21.16 34.83 6.81
C PRO A 8 21.38 33.87 7.98
N ARG A 9 21.12 32.58 7.78
CA ARG A 9 21.32 31.53 8.79
C ARG A 9 22.81 31.43 9.09
N ARG A 10 23.25 31.98 10.22
CA ARG A 10 24.63 31.88 10.69
C ARG A 10 24.73 30.64 11.56
N PHE A 11 25.60 29.72 11.18
CA PHE A 11 25.91 28.55 11.99
C PHE A 11 26.44 29.01 13.36
N GLY A 12 25.64 28.79 14.40
CA GLY A 12 25.95 29.23 15.76
C GLY A 12 26.63 28.13 16.58
N ALA A 13 27.19 28.51 17.73
CA ALA A 13 27.72 27.54 18.71
C ALA A 13 26.63 26.56 19.21
N LEU A 14 25.37 27.00 19.24
CA LEU A 14 24.22 26.15 19.56
C LEU A 14 23.97 25.10 18.47
N ASP A 15 24.07 25.46 17.19
CA ASP A 15 23.93 24.51 16.08
C ASP A 15 25.05 23.46 16.14
N ALA A 16 26.29 23.91 16.40
CA ALA A 16 27.43 23.02 16.58
C ALA A 16 27.22 22.06 17.77
N ALA A 17 26.71 22.57 18.90
CA ALA A 17 26.41 21.76 20.08
C ALA A 17 25.29 20.74 19.82
N LEU A 18 24.21 21.14 19.15
CA LEU A 18 23.11 20.25 18.80
C LEU A 18 23.56 19.14 17.85
N ILE A 19 24.38 19.47 16.84
CA ILE A 19 24.96 18.49 15.93
C ILE A 19 25.89 17.54 16.69
N ALA A 20 26.75 18.05 17.57
CA ALA A 20 27.63 17.21 18.38
C ALA A 20 26.84 16.23 19.25
N VAL A 21 25.77 16.69 19.91
CA VAL A 21 24.88 15.82 20.70
C VAL A 21 24.20 14.78 19.82
N ALA A 22 23.69 15.16 18.64
CA ALA A 22 23.06 14.23 17.72
C ALA A 22 24.03 13.16 17.21
N VAL A 23 25.28 13.54 16.92
CA VAL A 23 26.34 12.61 16.50
C VAL A 23 26.69 11.64 17.63
N VAL A 24 26.85 12.15 18.86
CA VAL A 24 27.12 11.30 20.04
C VAL A 24 25.96 10.33 20.30
N ALA A 25 24.73 10.80 20.21
CA ALA A 25 23.55 9.94 20.36
C ALA A 25 23.48 8.87 19.26
N GLY A 26 23.73 9.25 18.00
CA GLY A 26 23.79 8.31 16.87
C GLY A 26 24.88 7.26 17.04
N ALA A 27 26.08 7.67 17.46
CA ALA A 27 27.18 6.76 17.74
C ALA A 27 26.84 5.82 18.90
N TYR A 28 26.26 6.34 19.99
CA TYR A 28 25.82 5.52 21.12
C TYR A 28 24.78 4.47 20.69
N VAL A 29 23.76 4.87 19.94
CA VAL A 29 22.75 3.93 19.40
C VAL A 29 23.42 2.88 18.51
N TRP A 30 24.33 3.28 17.62
CA TRP A 30 25.05 2.35 16.76
C TRP A 30 25.85 1.30 17.56
N PHE A 31 26.61 1.73 18.57
CA PHE A 31 27.35 0.83 19.44
C PHE A 31 26.41 -0.10 20.22
N ARG A 32 25.32 0.43 20.78
CA ARG A 32 24.34 -0.40 21.50
C ARG A 32 23.65 -1.41 20.59
N VAL A 33 23.34 -1.05 19.35
CA VAL A 33 22.79 -1.99 18.35
C VAL A 33 23.81 -3.07 18.02
N ALA A 34 25.08 -2.70 17.80
CA ALA A 34 26.15 -3.65 17.50
C ALA A 34 26.45 -4.62 18.65
N ASP A 35 26.36 -4.17 19.90
CA ASP A 35 26.62 -4.99 21.08
C ASP A 35 25.42 -5.87 21.47
N VAL A 36 24.19 -5.36 21.32
CA VAL A 36 22.97 -6.07 21.75
C VAL A 36 22.49 -7.06 20.69
N LEU A 37 22.60 -6.72 19.40
CA LEU A 37 22.34 -7.69 18.34
C LEU A 37 23.62 -8.50 18.11
N ALA A 38 23.65 -9.74 18.61
CA ALA A 38 24.58 -10.77 18.16
C ALA A 38 24.25 -11.22 16.71
N TYR A 39 24.05 -10.26 15.80
CA TYR A 39 23.71 -10.44 14.40
C TYR A 39 24.81 -9.85 13.53
N ARG A 40 25.43 -10.69 12.71
CA ARG A 40 26.39 -10.23 11.72
C ARG A 40 25.59 -9.68 10.55
N TRP A 41 25.61 -8.35 10.38
CA TRP A 41 25.02 -7.69 9.21
C TRP A 41 25.67 -8.25 7.94
N ASP A 42 24.91 -9.06 7.20
CA ASP A 42 25.31 -9.60 5.91
C ASP A 42 24.34 -9.08 4.86
N TRP A 43 24.75 -8.07 4.10
CA TRP A 43 23.94 -7.53 3.00
C TRP A 43 24.16 -8.29 1.68
N GLY A 44 25.11 -9.23 1.65
CA GLY A 44 25.50 -9.95 0.45
C GLY A 44 24.44 -10.95 -0.04
N PHE A 45 23.56 -11.43 0.85
CA PHE A 45 22.50 -12.36 0.46
C PHE A 45 21.32 -11.67 -0.24
N LEU A 46 21.09 -10.37 0.01
CA LEU A 46 19.88 -9.68 -0.46
C LEU A 46 19.70 -9.73 -1.98
N PRO A 47 20.70 -9.39 -2.82
CA PRO A 47 20.54 -9.42 -4.27
C PRO A 47 20.08 -10.79 -4.79
N GLY A 48 20.65 -11.88 -4.26
CA GLY A 48 20.28 -13.25 -4.62
C GLY A 48 18.90 -13.66 -4.12
N THR A 49 18.40 -13.04 -3.04
CA THR A 49 17.03 -13.26 -2.56
C THR A 49 15.98 -12.36 -3.22
N LEU A 50 16.37 -11.28 -3.89
CA LEU A 50 15.45 -10.38 -4.60
C LEU A 50 15.25 -10.82 -6.04
N ILE A 51 16.30 -11.30 -6.71
CA ILE A 51 16.25 -11.69 -8.11
C ILE A 51 16.81 -13.09 -8.27
N ARG A 52 16.01 -13.98 -8.87
CA ARG A 52 16.42 -15.34 -9.22
C ARG A 52 16.75 -15.40 -10.71
N SER A 53 17.86 -16.04 -11.05
CA SER A 53 18.17 -16.44 -12.41
C SER A 53 17.45 -17.76 -12.72
N ASP A 54 16.72 -17.78 -13.82
CA ASP A 54 16.05 -18.98 -14.32
C ASP A 54 17.02 -19.82 -15.16
N PRO A 55 16.91 -21.16 -15.19
CA PRO A 55 17.77 -22.02 -16.02
C PRO A 55 17.75 -21.66 -17.51
N ASP A 56 16.68 -21.02 -17.98
CA ASP A 56 16.48 -20.57 -19.36
C ASP A 56 17.14 -19.21 -19.67
N GLY A 57 17.95 -18.66 -18.76
CA GLY A 57 18.70 -17.40 -18.95
C GLY A 57 17.91 -16.13 -18.65
N GLY A 58 16.70 -16.23 -18.11
CA GLY A 58 15.86 -15.10 -17.71
C GLY A 58 16.10 -14.64 -16.26
N TRP A 59 15.87 -13.36 -15.98
CA TRP A 59 15.80 -12.82 -14.61
C TRP A 59 14.34 -12.73 -14.18
N ARG A 60 14.00 -13.31 -13.03
CA ARG A 60 12.66 -13.20 -12.44
C ARG A 60 12.73 -12.64 -11.03
N PRO A 61 11.74 -11.82 -10.61
CA PRO A 61 11.57 -11.47 -9.21
C PRO A 61 11.48 -12.73 -8.36
N ASN A 62 12.22 -12.78 -7.27
CA ASN A 62 12.04 -13.80 -6.25
C ASN A 62 10.97 -13.34 -5.24
N LEU A 63 10.59 -14.22 -4.30
CA LEU A 63 9.43 -14.04 -3.41
C LEU A 63 9.35 -12.67 -2.71
N LEU A 64 10.48 -12.14 -2.22
CA LEU A 64 10.50 -10.83 -1.55
C LEU A 64 10.14 -9.69 -2.49
N LEU A 65 10.70 -9.70 -3.69
CA LEU A 65 10.44 -8.67 -4.70
C LEU A 65 9.02 -8.84 -5.27
N GLU A 66 8.55 -10.07 -5.45
CA GLU A 66 7.18 -10.35 -5.87
C GLU A 66 6.15 -9.87 -4.83
N GLY A 67 6.41 -10.13 -3.54
CA GLY A 67 5.60 -9.62 -2.44
C GLY A 67 5.56 -8.09 -2.42
N LEU A 68 6.71 -7.44 -2.53
CA LEU A 68 6.81 -5.98 -2.60
C LEU A 68 6.02 -5.41 -3.78
N LEU A 69 6.20 -5.96 -4.98
CA LEU A 69 5.47 -5.53 -6.17
C LEU A 69 3.97 -5.74 -6.03
N THR A 70 3.56 -6.84 -5.38
CA THR A 70 2.16 -7.12 -5.09
C THR A 70 1.57 -6.09 -4.13
N THR A 71 2.29 -5.72 -3.06
CA THR A 71 1.88 -4.64 -2.14
C THR A 71 1.74 -3.31 -2.88
N ILE A 72 2.71 -2.95 -3.71
CA ILE A 72 2.66 -1.71 -4.49
C ILE A 72 1.43 -1.70 -5.40
N ARG A 73 1.19 -2.78 -6.15
CA ARG A 73 0.01 -2.90 -7.03
C ARG A 73 -1.29 -2.79 -6.24
N LEU A 74 -1.40 -3.52 -5.12
CA LEU A 74 -2.56 -3.49 -4.24
C LEU A 74 -2.83 -2.06 -3.75
N SER A 75 -1.81 -1.37 -3.23
CA SER A 75 -1.93 0.00 -2.72
C SER A 75 -2.28 1.00 -3.81
N LEU A 76 -1.68 0.89 -5.01
CA LEU A 76 -1.99 1.79 -6.12
C LEU A 76 -3.44 1.66 -6.57
N TRP A 77 -3.93 0.44 -6.78
CA TRP A 77 -5.31 0.22 -7.22
C TRP A 77 -6.33 0.57 -6.13
N ALA A 78 -6.04 0.24 -4.87
CA ALA A 78 -6.89 0.63 -3.74
C ALA A 78 -6.95 2.16 -3.59
N MET A 79 -5.82 2.86 -3.74
CA MET A 79 -5.77 4.33 -3.67
C MET A 79 -6.56 4.98 -4.81
N VAL A 80 -6.43 4.50 -6.04
CA VAL A 80 -7.17 5.04 -7.19
C VAL A 80 -8.67 4.84 -7.02
N LEU A 81 -9.11 3.62 -6.69
CA LEU A 81 -10.54 3.31 -6.54
C LEU A 81 -11.13 3.93 -5.27
N GLY A 82 -10.44 3.85 -4.14
CA GLY A 82 -10.84 4.46 -2.88
C GLY A 82 -10.89 5.98 -2.97
N GLY A 83 -9.90 6.60 -3.62
CA GLY A 83 -9.89 8.03 -3.87
C GLY A 83 -11.02 8.48 -4.79
N ALA A 84 -11.31 7.75 -5.86
CA ALA A 84 -12.43 8.05 -6.75
C ALA A 84 -13.79 7.93 -6.04
N LEU A 85 -13.98 6.85 -5.26
CA LEU A 85 -15.20 6.62 -4.50
C LEU A 85 -15.36 7.65 -3.35
N GLY A 86 -14.28 7.92 -2.61
CA GLY A 86 -14.25 8.92 -1.55
C GLY A 86 -14.53 10.34 -2.07
N LEU A 87 -14.00 10.69 -3.25
CA LEU A 87 -14.32 11.95 -3.91
C LEU A 87 -15.81 12.03 -4.27
N LEU A 88 -16.36 10.97 -4.86
CA LEU A 88 -17.79 10.88 -5.19
C LEU A 88 -18.66 11.05 -3.94
N LEU A 89 -18.35 10.33 -2.87
CA LEU A 89 -19.05 10.40 -1.59
C LEU A 89 -18.91 11.79 -0.95
N GLY A 90 -17.73 12.41 -1.04
CA GLY A 90 -17.50 13.78 -0.57
C GLY A 90 -18.36 14.80 -1.31
N VAL A 91 -18.46 14.69 -2.64
CA VAL A 91 -19.35 15.54 -3.44
C VAL A 91 -20.81 15.30 -3.05
N MET A 92 -21.24 14.03 -2.90
CA MET A 92 -22.59 13.69 -2.46
C MET A 92 -22.93 14.25 -1.08
N ALA A 93 -21.99 14.19 -0.13
CA ALA A 93 -22.15 14.72 1.23
C ALA A 93 -22.28 16.25 1.26
N SER A 94 -21.64 16.94 0.31
CA SER A 94 -21.74 18.40 0.14
C SER A 94 -23.02 18.86 -0.60
N SER A 95 -23.80 17.93 -1.15
CA SER A 95 -25.02 18.25 -1.90
C SER A 95 -26.11 18.84 -1.00
N ALA A 96 -26.85 19.82 -1.51
CA ALA A 96 -28.05 20.34 -0.87
C ALA A 96 -29.22 19.33 -0.88
N ARG A 97 -29.17 18.32 -1.77
CA ARG A 97 -30.22 17.30 -1.89
C ARG A 97 -30.08 16.27 -0.76
N LEU A 98 -31.22 15.92 -0.14
CA LEU A 98 -31.23 15.05 1.03
C LEU A 98 -30.74 13.63 0.72
N LEU A 99 -31.20 13.01 -0.38
CA LEU A 99 -30.88 11.63 -0.72
C LEU A 99 -29.35 11.38 -0.87
N PRO A 100 -28.61 12.11 -1.73
CA PRO A 100 -27.16 11.92 -1.87
C PRO A 100 -26.40 12.14 -0.57
N LYS A 101 -26.79 13.18 0.18
CA LYS A 101 -26.19 13.50 1.48
C LYS A 101 -26.41 12.39 2.50
N MET A 102 -27.62 11.85 2.59
CA MET A 102 -27.94 10.73 3.48
C MET A 102 -27.20 9.46 3.07
N THR A 103 -27.14 9.11 1.78
CA THR A 103 -26.39 7.94 1.31
C THR A 103 -24.92 8.02 1.67
N ALA A 104 -24.27 9.17 1.42
CA ALA A 104 -22.86 9.37 1.75
C ALA A 104 -22.63 9.33 3.27
N THR A 105 -23.46 10.00 4.05
CA THR A 105 -23.33 10.03 5.52
C THR A 105 -23.58 8.64 6.13
N ALA A 106 -24.54 7.88 5.61
CA ALA A 106 -24.83 6.53 6.06
C ALA A 106 -23.69 5.56 5.73
N TYR A 107 -23.15 5.65 4.51
CA TYR A 107 -21.97 4.87 4.12
C TYR A 107 -20.77 5.15 5.04
N VAL A 108 -20.36 6.42 5.14
CA VAL A 108 -19.21 6.84 5.94
C VAL A 108 -19.42 6.47 7.41
N GLY A 109 -20.62 6.74 7.93
CA GLY A 109 -20.99 6.39 9.29
C GLY A 109 -20.92 4.89 9.55
N LEU A 110 -21.42 4.05 8.65
CA LEU A 110 -21.38 2.60 8.83
C LEU A 110 -19.94 2.07 8.84
N ILE A 111 -19.14 2.48 7.84
CA ILE A 111 -17.78 1.97 7.69
C ILE A 111 -16.88 2.43 8.84
N ARG A 112 -16.93 3.73 9.22
CA ARG A 112 -16.09 4.27 10.30
C ARG A 112 -16.46 3.75 11.69
N ASN A 113 -17.69 3.28 11.90
CA ASN A 113 -18.11 2.72 13.18
C ASN A 113 -17.85 1.21 13.31
N MET A 114 -17.48 0.52 12.23
CA MET A 114 -17.20 -0.90 12.28
C MET A 114 -15.70 -1.16 12.49
N PRO A 115 -15.31 -2.11 13.37
CA PRO A 115 -13.90 -2.48 13.51
C PRO A 115 -13.33 -2.91 12.15
N PRO A 116 -12.19 -2.34 11.70
CA PRO A 116 -11.66 -2.60 10.36
C PRO A 116 -11.41 -4.09 10.09
N LEU A 117 -10.93 -4.83 11.10
CA LEU A 117 -10.70 -6.27 11.00
C LEU A 117 -12.00 -7.05 10.72
N VAL A 118 -13.11 -6.65 11.35
CA VAL A 118 -14.42 -7.27 11.13
C VAL A 118 -14.92 -6.96 9.71
N PHE A 119 -14.70 -5.75 9.21
CA PHE A 119 -15.03 -5.39 7.83
C PHE A 119 -14.28 -6.28 6.85
N VAL A 120 -12.96 -6.37 6.98
CA VAL A 120 -12.12 -7.18 6.10
C VAL A 120 -12.56 -8.63 6.13
N PHE A 121 -12.84 -9.18 7.31
CA PHE A 121 -13.31 -10.56 7.45
C PHE A 121 -14.65 -10.80 6.74
N VAL A 122 -15.68 -9.99 7.03
CA VAL A 122 -17.01 -10.13 6.42
C VAL A 122 -16.93 -9.92 4.92
N PHE A 123 -16.20 -8.90 4.49
CA PHE A 123 -16.03 -8.60 3.07
C PHE A 123 -15.34 -9.74 2.34
N TYR A 124 -14.21 -10.25 2.85
CA TYR A 124 -13.45 -11.29 2.18
C TYR A 124 -14.20 -12.63 2.13
N PHE A 125 -14.69 -13.10 3.28
CA PHE A 125 -15.27 -14.44 3.38
C PHE A 125 -16.72 -14.54 2.92
N PHE A 126 -17.50 -13.45 2.96
CA PHE A 126 -18.91 -13.49 2.59
C PHE A 126 -19.19 -12.73 1.31
N LEU A 127 -18.74 -11.48 1.21
CA LEU A 127 -19.14 -10.61 0.11
C LEU A 127 -18.33 -10.91 -1.16
N SER A 128 -17.01 -10.93 -1.04
CA SER A 128 -16.08 -11.19 -2.14
C SER A 128 -16.22 -12.60 -2.69
N ALA A 129 -16.48 -13.59 -1.83
CA ALA A 129 -16.71 -14.97 -2.23
C ALA A 129 -17.92 -15.14 -3.18
N GLN A 130 -18.86 -14.20 -3.15
CA GLN A 130 -20.02 -14.19 -4.05
C GLN A 130 -19.81 -13.23 -5.23
N ILE A 131 -19.26 -12.03 -4.99
CA ILE A 131 -19.09 -11.00 -6.02
C ILE A 131 -18.03 -11.39 -7.05
N ILE A 132 -16.83 -11.82 -6.61
CA ILE A 132 -15.71 -12.06 -7.54
C ILE A 132 -16.02 -13.21 -8.52
N PRO A 133 -16.55 -14.36 -8.08
CA PRO A 133 -16.95 -15.41 -9.02
C PRO A 133 -18.10 -15.00 -9.93
N ALA A 134 -19.07 -14.21 -9.42
CA ALA A 134 -20.19 -13.71 -10.22
C ALA A 134 -19.74 -12.76 -11.34
N LEU A 135 -18.62 -12.06 -11.17
CA LEU A 135 -17.99 -11.25 -12.23
C LEU A 135 -17.31 -12.10 -13.32
N GLY A 136 -17.11 -13.40 -13.09
CA GLY A 136 -16.50 -14.31 -14.06
C GLY A 136 -15.04 -13.99 -14.36
N VAL A 137 -14.31 -13.42 -13.39
CA VAL A 137 -12.93 -12.95 -13.56
C VAL A 137 -12.03 -14.08 -14.05
N ASP A 138 -12.03 -15.22 -13.38
CA ASP A 138 -11.22 -16.37 -13.80
C ASP A 138 -11.55 -16.86 -15.22
N ALA A 139 -12.82 -16.93 -15.62
CA ALA A 139 -13.20 -17.31 -16.98
C ALA A 139 -12.69 -16.28 -18.02
N ALA A 140 -12.78 -14.98 -17.70
CA ALA A 140 -12.25 -13.91 -18.53
C ALA A 140 -10.73 -14.01 -18.67
N LEU A 141 -10.02 -14.28 -17.56
CA LEU A 141 -8.56 -14.43 -17.54
C LEU A 141 -8.09 -15.61 -18.39
N ARG A 142 -8.81 -16.73 -18.35
CA ARG A 142 -8.50 -17.93 -19.15
C ARG A 142 -8.76 -17.72 -20.65
N ALA A 143 -9.66 -16.82 -21.02
CA ALA A 143 -9.98 -16.50 -22.41
C ALA A 143 -9.07 -15.42 -23.03
N LEU A 144 -8.11 -14.87 -22.28
CA LEU A 144 -7.23 -13.81 -22.77
C LEU A 144 -6.25 -14.31 -23.84
N SER A 145 -5.97 -13.45 -24.81
CA SER A 145 -4.86 -13.64 -25.74
C SER A 145 -3.51 -13.58 -24.99
N PRO A 146 -2.41 -14.10 -25.55
CA PRO A 146 -1.09 -14.03 -24.91
C PRO A 146 -0.68 -12.60 -24.53
N ALA A 147 -1.02 -11.62 -25.39
CA ALA A 147 -0.77 -10.21 -25.12
C ALA A 147 -1.65 -9.67 -23.97
N GLY A 148 -2.93 -10.07 -23.92
CA GLY A 148 -3.84 -9.70 -22.83
C GLY A 148 -3.40 -10.30 -21.50
N ALA A 149 -2.99 -11.57 -21.48
CA ALA A 149 -2.46 -12.23 -20.31
C ALA A 149 -1.18 -11.57 -19.80
N ALA A 150 -0.29 -11.13 -20.70
CA ALA A 150 0.91 -10.37 -20.33
C ALA A 150 0.57 -9.00 -19.71
N LEU A 151 -0.41 -8.28 -20.28
CA LEU A 151 -0.86 -6.99 -19.76
C LEU A 151 -1.49 -7.12 -18.37
N VAL A 152 -2.36 -8.11 -18.19
CA VAL A 152 -2.92 -8.45 -16.87
C VAL A 152 -1.81 -8.86 -15.91
N GLY A 153 -0.88 -9.69 -16.34
CA GLY A 153 0.31 -10.09 -15.59
C GLY A 153 1.13 -8.89 -15.09
N ALA A 154 1.25 -7.86 -15.91
CA ALA A 154 1.95 -6.64 -15.56
C ALA A 154 1.17 -5.77 -14.54
N LEU A 155 -0.14 -5.59 -14.77
CA LEU A 155 -0.99 -4.68 -13.98
C LEU A 155 -1.49 -5.28 -12.66
N LEU A 156 -1.92 -6.53 -12.69
CA LEU A 156 -2.53 -7.24 -11.56
C LEU A 156 -1.61 -8.32 -10.98
N GLY A 157 -0.53 -8.67 -11.67
CA GLY A 157 0.34 -9.76 -11.24
C GLY A 157 -0.14 -11.13 -11.73
N PRO A 158 0.36 -12.22 -11.12
CA PRO A 158 0.06 -13.57 -11.58
C PRO A 158 -1.46 -13.80 -11.71
N PRO A 159 -1.96 -14.33 -12.85
CA PRO A 159 -3.40 -14.54 -13.05
C PRO A 159 -4.05 -15.38 -11.94
N ALA A 160 -3.31 -16.34 -11.38
CA ALA A 160 -3.76 -17.19 -10.27
C ALA A 160 -4.05 -16.41 -8.97
N LEU A 161 -3.48 -15.21 -8.80
CA LEU A 161 -3.67 -14.35 -7.63
C LEU A 161 -4.59 -13.16 -7.92
N ALA A 162 -5.06 -13.01 -9.16
CA ALA A 162 -5.81 -11.84 -9.59
C ALA A 162 -7.13 -11.67 -8.82
N GLU A 163 -7.85 -12.76 -8.55
CA GLU A 163 -9.09 -12.73 -7.77
C GLU A 163 -8.84 -12.29 -6.31
N ASN A 164 -7.77 -12.80 -5.70
CA ASN A 164 -7.37 -12.41 -4.36
C ASN A 164 -6.94 -10.93 -4.30
N LEU A 165 -6.21 -10.47 -5.31
CA LEU A 165 -5.83 -9.06 -5.43
C LEU A 165 -7.08 -8.18 -5.58
N LEU A 166 -7.99 -8.53 -6.49
CA LEU A 166 -9.25 -7.79 -6.71
C LEU A 166 -10.08 -7.71 -5.43
N SER A 167 -10.19 -8.82 -4.70
CA SER A 167 -10.86 -8.85 -3.39
C SER A 167 -10.22 -7.86 -2.42
N GLY A 168 -8.90 -7.89 -2.27
CA GLY A 168 -8.16 -6.99 -1.40
C GLY A 168 -8.28 -5.53 -1.83
N VAL A 169 -8.15 -5.24 -3.13
CA VAL A 169 -8.30 -3.90 -3.71
C VAL A 169 -9.68 -3.34 -3.42
N LEU A 170 -10.75 -4.10 -3.69
CA LEU A 170 -12.13 -3.64 -3.45
C LEU A 170 -12.39 -3.43 -1.95
N CYS A 171 -11.91 -4.35 -1.12
CA CYS A 171 -12.04 -4.24 0.34
C CYS A 171 -11.39 -2.95 0.86
N LEU A 172 -10.13 -2.72 0.49
CA LEU A 172 -9.38 -1.54 0.91
C LEU A 172 -9.98 -0.27 0.31
N ALA A 173 -10.35 -0.27 -0.97
CA ALA A 173 -10.98 0.88 -1.61
C ALA A 173 -12.26 1.32 -0.89
N LEU A 174 -13.09 0.38 -0.42
CA LEU A 174 -14.29 0.71 0.35
C LEU A 174 -13.96 1.28 1.73
N LEU A 175 -12.97 0.72 2.43
CA LEU A 175 -12.51 1.24 3.71
C LEU A 175 -11.96 2.67 3.58
N GLU A 176 -11.05 2.89 2.65
CA GLU A 176 -10.37 4.18 2.43
C GLU A 176 -11.31 5.27 1.90
N ALA A 177 -12.42 4.89 1.26
CA ALA A 177 -13.41 5.84 0.76
C ALA A 177 -14.29 6.47 1.85
N ALA A 178 -14.27 5.94 3.08
CA ALA A 178 -15.15 6.36 4.17
C ALA A 178 -14.51 7.43 5.07
#